data_AF-J9W0J2-F1
#
_entry.id   AF-J9W0J2-F1
#
_cell.length_a   1.000
_cell.length_b   1.000
_cell.length_c   1.000
_cell.angle_alpha   90.00
_cell.angle_beta   90.00
_cell.angle_gamma   90.00
#
_symmetry.space_group_name_H-M   'P 1'
#
loop_
_entity.id
_entity.type
_entity.pdbx_description
1 polymer ?
#
loop_
_entity_poly.entity_id
_entity_poly.type
_entity_poly.pdbx_seq_one_letter_code
_entity_poly.pdbx_strand_id
1 'polypeptide(L)'
;MSFLKSPEYGDFQLMLNQFANDHTKVLFIIPPINAKWQKYTGLSAKMLDQFSNKITYQLRSQGFTHIDNLSHDGNVPYFMTDTIHPGWRGWLKMDQAIRPFLTKKVKTPHYRIDNYYYSKDWQNESGSDNDFDE
;
A
#
# COMPACT_ATOMS: atom_id res chain seq x y z
N MET A 1 -7.30 -17.27 -5.50
CA MET A 1 -7.63 -15.83 -5.36
C MET A 1 -6.32 -15.04 -5.37
N SER A 2 -6.25 -13.93 -6.11
CA SER A 2 -5.04 -13.11 -6.26
C SER A 2 -5.41 -11.62 -6.27
N PHE A 3 -4.55 -10.77 -5.70
CA PHE A 3 -4.71 -9.30 -5.67
C PHE A 3 -3.80 -8.58 -6.68
N LEU A 4 -3.08 -9.34 -7.51
CA LEU A 4 -2.11 -8.77 -8.46
C LEU A 4 -2.79 -8.17 -9.69
N LYS A 5 -3.92 -8.75 -10.10
CA LYS A 5 -4.74 -8.26 -11.21
C LYS A 5 -6.04 -7.68 -10.67
N SER A 6 -6.25 -6.39 -10.84
CA SER A 6 -7.42 -5.70 -10.30
C SER A 6 -7.71 -4.40 -11.04
N PRO A 7 -8.98 -4.08 -11.35
CA PRO A 7 -9.35 -2.74 -11.80
C PRO A 7 -9.04 -1.66 -10.76
N GLU A 8 -8.96 -2.03 -9.47
CA GLU A 8 -8.67 -1.11 -8.36
C GLU A 8 -7.34 -0.38 -8.51
N TYR A 9 -6.35 -0.92 -9.25
CA TYR A 9 -5.11 -0.17 -9.54
C TYR A 9 -5.36 1.10 -10.39
N GLY A 10 -6.34 1.04 -11.30
CA GLY A 10 -6.77 2.18 -12.10
C GLY A 10 -7.64 3.14 -11.30
N ASP A 11 -8.51 2.63 -10.43
CA ASP A 11 -9.33 3.47 -9.55
C ASP A 11 -8.45 4.19 -8.51
N PHE A 12 -7.44 3.49 -7.96
CA PHE A 12 -6.40 4.07 -7.12
C PHE A 12 -5.66 5.18 -7.84
N GLN A 13 -5.37 5.02 -9.14
CA GLN A 13 -4.72 6.07 -9.93
C GLN A 13 -5.56 7.35 -10.03
N LEU A 14 -6.89 7.26 -10.08
CA LEU A 14 -7.78 8.43 -10.09
C LEU A 14 -7.57 9.27 -8.82
N MET A 15 -7.48 8.60 -7.68
CA MET A 15 -7.27 9.23 -6.38
C MET A 15 -5.85 9.82 -6.25
N LEU A 16 -4.82 9.15 -6.77
CA LEU A 16 -3.46 9.71 -6.84
C LEU A 16 -3.39 10.97 -7.71
N ASN A 17 -4.07 10.97 -8.86
CA ASN A 17 -4.15 12.13 -9.73
C ASN A 17 -4.80 13.33 -9.02
N GLN A 18 -5.88 13.09 -8.27
CA GLN A 18 -6.52 14.15 -7.48
C GLN A 18 -5.57 14.70 -6.41
N PHE A 19 -4.87 13.85 -5.67
CA PHE A 19 -3.88 14.31 -4.69
C PHE A 19 -2.75 15.12 -5.31
N ALA A 20 -2.30 14.76 -6.51
CA ALA A 20 -1.30 15.54 -7.22
C ALA A 20 -1.81 16.92 -7.63
N ASN A 21 -3.03 17.00 -8.18
CA ASN A 21 -3.65 18.27 -8.57
C ASN A 21 -3.81 19.22 -7.38
N ASP A 22 -4.21 18.68 -6.23
CA ASP A 22 -4.40 19.47 -5.00
C ASP A 22 -3.11 19.70 -4.21
N HIS A 23 -1.98 19.18 -4.69
CA HIS A 23 -0.70 19.21 -3.98
C HIS A 23 -0.80 18.64 -2.54
N THR A 24 -1.67 17.65 -2.36
CA THR A 24 -1.98 17.06 -1.06
C THR A 24 -0.79 16.26 -0.55
N LYS A 25 -0.43 16.45 0.72
CA LYS A 25 0.57 15.62 1.40
C LYS A 25 -0.13 14.37 1.94
N VAL A 26 0.32 13.20 1.52
CA VAL A 26 -0.35 11.94 1.85
C VAL A 26 0.63 10.99 2.53
N LEU A 27 0.17 10.31 3.58
CA LEU A 27 0.80 9.12 4.16
C LEU A 27 -0.07 7.91 3.79
N PHE A 28 0.49 6.95 3.07
CA PHE A 28 -0.18 5.67 2.77
C PHE A 28 0.20 4.64 3.83
N ILE A 29 -0.77 3.80 4.21
CA ILE A 29 -0.56 2.69 5.14
C ILE A 29 -0.98 1.40 4.45
N ILE A 30 -0.09 0.40 4.42
CA ILE A 30 -0.38 -0.93 3.87
C ILE A 30 -0.52 -1.89 5.06
N PRO A 31 -1.76 -2.26 5.47
CA PRO A 31 -1.95 -3.14 6.62
C PRO A 31 -1.58 -4.60 6.30
N PRO A 32 -1.25 -5.41 7.32
CA PRO A 32 -1.08 -6.84 7.15
C PRO A 32 -2.41 -7.59 7.12
N ILE A 33 -2.35 -8.88 6.80
CA ILE A 33 -3.41 -9.85 7.08
C ILE A 33 -3.06 -10.60 8.36
N ASN A 34 -4.06 -10.97 9.17
CA ASN A 34 -3.81 -11.79 10.36
C ASN A 34 -3.11 -13.12 9.98
N ALA A 35 -1.90 -13.36 10.50
CA ALA A 35 -1.06 -14.48 10.07
C ALA A 35 -1.67 -15.85 10.36
N LYS A 36 -2.43 -15.99 11.46
CA LYS A 36 -3.13 -17.26 11.78
C LYS A 36 -4.26 -17.52 10.79
N TRP A 37 -5.03 -16.48 10.45
CA TRP A 37 -6.09 -16.57 9.44
C TRP A 37 -5.53 -16.85 8.05
N GLN A 38 -4.46 -16.16 7.66
CA GLN A 38 -3.75 -16.39 6.41
C GLN A 38 -3.29 -17.85 6.29
N LYS A 39 -2.64 -18.38 7.34
CA LYS A 39 -2.19 -19.78 7.38
C LYS A 39 -3.36 -20.75 7.26
N TYR A 40 -4.47 -20.49 7.94
CA TYR A 40 -5.65 -21.37 7.92
C TYR A 40 -6.33 -21.41 6.56
N THR A 41 -6.48 -20.25 5.90
CA THR A 41 -7.14 -20.12 4.59
C THR A 41 -6.25 -20.50 3.42
N GLY A 42 -4.94 -20.60 3.62
CA GLY A 42 -3.96 -20.85 2.54
C GLY A 42 -3.71 -19.63 1.66
N LEU A 43 -4.01 -18.41 2.14
CA LEU A 43 -3.75 -17.18 1.40
C LEU A 43 -2.23 -16.97 1.23
N SER A 44 -1.77 -16.89 -0.03
CA SER A 44 -0.35 -16.89 -0.37
C SER A 44 0.38 -15.65 0.15
N ALA A 45 1.40 -15.87 0.99
CA ALA A 45 2.30 -14.81 1.47
C ALA A 45 3.05 -14.14 0.31
N LYS A 46 3.60 -14.96 -0.62
CA LYS A 46 4.29 -14.46 -1.82
C LYS A 46 3.41 -13.51 -2.63
N MET A 47 2.12 -13.84 -2.78
CA MET A 47 1.19 -12.98 -3.52
C MET A 47 0.91 -11.65 -2.80
N LEU A 48 0.84 -11.66 -1.45
CA LEU A 48 0.70 -10.43 -0.66
C LEU A 48 1.94 -9.55 -0.75
N ASP A 49 3.14 -10.14 -0.76
CA ASP A 49 4.40 -9.42 -0.96
C ASP A 49 4.46 -8.78 -2.35
N GLN A 50 4.09 -9.54 -3.39
CA GLN A 50 4.01 -9.04 -4.76
C GLN A 50 2.99 -7.90 -4.88
N PHE A 51 1.84 -7.99 -4.21
CA PHE A 51 0.87 -6.90 -4.13
C PHE A 51 1.47 -5.66 -3.47
N SER A 52 2.12 -5.83 -2.30
CA SER A 52 2.73 -4.74 -1.56
C SER A 52 3.82 -4.04 -2.38
N ASN A 53 4.61 -4.78 -3.13
CA ASN A 53 5.65 -4.24 -4.00
C ASN A 53 5.04 -3.47 -5.17
N LYS A 54 4.05 -4.05 -5.85
CA LYS A 54 3.37 -3.43 -7.00
C LYS A 54 2.71 -2.09 -6.63
N ILE A 55 1.97 -2.03 -5.51
CA ILE A 55 1.33 -0.78 -5.08
C ILE A 55 2.36 0.26 -4.61
N THR A 56 3.44 -0.19 -3.96
CA THR A 56 4.54 0.69 -3.54
C THR A 56 5.28 1.28 -4.75
N TYR A 57 5.47 0.49 -5.80
CA TYR A 57 6.07 0.94 -7.05
C TYR A 57 5.22 2.02 -7.73
N GLN A 58 3.91 1.80 -7.87
CA GLN A 58 2.98 2.80 -8.43
C GLN A 58 3.02 4.11 -7.64
N LEU A 59 3.13 4.04 -6.31
CA LEU A 59 3.26 5.21 -5.45
C LEU A 59 4.61 5.93 -5.64
N ARG A 60 5.73 5.22 -5.48
CA ARG A 60 7.08 5.81 -5.46
C ARG A 60 7.47 6.39 -6.81
N SER A 61 7.17 5.69 -7.91
CA SER A 61 7.44 6.16 -9.28
C SER A 61 6.76 7.49 -9.62
N GLN A 62 5.70 7.84 -8.90
CA GLN A 62 4.92 9.07 -9.09
C GLN A 62 5.21 10.15 -8.03
N GLY A 63 6.13 9.90 -7.11
CA GLY A 63 6.56 10.85 -6.08
C GLY A 63 5.87 10.71 -4.72
N PHE A 64 5.00 9.71 -4.53
CA PHE A 64 4.40 9.40 -3.23
C PHE A 64 5.36 8.55 -2.40
N THR A 65 6.11 9.19 -1.50
CA THR A 65 7.22 8.55 -0.77
C THR A 65 6.95 8.28 0.71
N HIS A 66 5.88 8.86 1.27
CA HIS A 66 5.43 8.58 2.64
C HIS A 66 4.53 7.35 2.65
N ILE A 67 5.15 6.18 2.85
CA ILE A 67 4.50 4.88 2.86
C ILE A 67 4.90 4.15 4.13
N ASP A 68 3.94 3.84 5.00
CA ASP A 68 4.10 2.96 6.14
C ASP A 68 3.64 1.55 5.74
N ASN A 69 4.58 0.72 5.33
CA ASN A 69 4.30 -0.66 4.91
C ASN A 69 4.37 -1.58 6.12
N LEU A 70 3.19 -2.02 6.59
CA LEU A 70 3.02 -2.90 7.74
C LEU A 70 2.62 -4.31 7.31
N SER A 71 2.75 -4.66 6.02
CA SER A 71 2.24 -5.92 5.45
C SER A 71 2.81 -7.18 6.11
N HIS A 72 3.95 -7.09 6.80
CA HIS A 72 4.58 -8.19 7.55
C HIS A 72 4.26 -8.25 9.04
N ASP A 73 3.47 -7.30 9.57
CA ASP A 73 3.16 -7.22 11.01
C ASP A 73 2.00 -8.16 11.44
N GLY A 74 1.49 -9.00 10.53
CA GLY A 74 0.32 -9.85 10.75
C GLY A 74 0.46 -10.92 11.84
N ASN A 75 1.69 -11.24 12.25
CA ASN A 75 1.98 -12.19 13.34
C ASN A 75 2.21 -11.50 14.70
N VAL A 76 2.14 -10.18 14.77
CA VAL A 76 2.28 -9.44 16.03
C VAL A 76 1.03 -9.66 16.88
N PRO A 77 1.15 -10.13 18.15
CA PRO A 77 -0.01 -10.35 19.01
C PRO A 77 -0.85 -9.08 19.17
N TYR A 78 -2.18 -9.19 19.04
CA TYR A 78 -3.15 -8.08 19.17
C TYR A 78 -2.95 -6.94 18.16
N PHE A 79 -2.23 -7.18 17.06
CA PHE A 79 -2.07 -6.19 16.01
C PHE A 79 -3.35 -6.00 15.20
N MET A 80 -4.06 -7.09 14.92
CA MET A 80 -5.32 -7.10 14.17
C MET A 80 -6.51 -7.26 15.12
N THR A 81 -7.61 -6.53 14.87
CA THR A 81 -8.90 -6.75 15.54
C THR A 81 -9.55 -8.03 15.03
N ASP A 82 -9.47 -8.23 13.71
CA ASP A 82 -10.06 -9.36 13.00
C ASP A 82 -9.09 -9.92 11.94
N THR A 83 -9.61 -10.41 10.82
CA THR A 83 -8.83 -11.01 9.73
C THR A 83 -8.03 -10.01 8.92
N ILE A 84 -8.50 -8.77 8.76
CA ILE A 84 -7.98 -7.78 7.80
C ILE A 84 -7.85 -6.35 8.36
N HIS A 85 -8.48 -6.04 9.50
CA HIS A 85 -8.42 -4.70 10.09
C HIS A 85 -7.40 -4.62 11.23
N PRO A 86 -6.49 -3.63 11.21
CA PRO A 86 -5.68 -3.29 12.36
C PRO A 86 -6.53 -2.97 13.60
N GLY A 87 -6.03 -3.40 14.76
CA GLY A 87 -6.66 -3.26 16.06
C GLY A 87 -5.72 -2.68 17.09
N TRP A 88 -5.85 -3.09 18.35
CA TRP A 88 -5.13 -2.56 19.52
C TRP A 88 -3.67 -2.13 19.24
N ARG A 89 -2.77 -3.09 19.03
CA ARG A 89 -1.35 -2.79 18.78
C ARG A 89 -1.08 -2.28 17.37
N GLY A 90 -1.96 -2.56 16.42
CA GLY A 90 -1.92 -2.02 15.06
C GLY A 90 -2.15 -0.51 15.04
N TRP A 91 -3.15 -0.01 15.75
CA TRP A 91 -3.41 1.43 15.93
C TRP A 91 -2.24 2.14 16.59
N LEU A 92 -1.66 1.56 17.64
CA LEU A 92 -0.47 2.12 18.27
C LEU A 92 0.72 2.18 17.31
N LYS A 93 0.91 1.15 16.46
CA LYS A 93 1.96 1.13 15.44
C LYS A 93 1.73 2.20 14.38
N MET A 94 0.52 2.30 13.83
CA MET A 94 0.17 3.31 12.83
C MET A 94 0.31 4.74 13.39
N ASP A 95 -0.05 4.98 14.66
CA ASP A 95 0.12 6.30 15.30
C ASP A 95 1.58 6.77 15.30
N GLN A 96 2.55 5.85 15.38
CA GLN A 96 3.98 6.20 15.33
C GLN A 96 4.38 6.82 13.98
N ALA A 97 3.68 6.51 12.88
CA ALA A 97 3.86 7.14 11.58
C ALA A 97 2.92 8.35 11.37
N ILE A 98 1.64 8.21 11.75
CA ILE A 98 0.61 9.23 11.55
C ILE A 98 0.91 10.50 12.36
N ARG A 99 1.17 10.37 13.67
CA ARG A 99 1.36 11.51 14.56
C ARG A 99 2.48 12.43 14.08
N PRO A 100 3.72 11.97 13.81
CA PRO A 100 4.76 12.87 13.31
C PRO A 100 4.44 13.43 11.92
N PHE A 101 3.76 12.70 11.05
CA PHE A 101 3.34 13.20 9.73
C PHE A 101 2.38 14.39 9.84
N LEU A 102 1.42 14.34 10.78
CA LEU A 102 0.44 15.40 10.99
C LEU A 102 0.95 16.57 11.84
N THR A 103 1.88 16.32 12.77
CA THR A 103 2.33 17.33 13.75
C THR A 103 3.65 18.00 13.40
N LYS A 104 4.45 17.42 12.50
CA LYS A 104 5.74 18.00 12.08
C LYS A 104 5.64 18.55 10.66
N LYS A 105 6.56 19.44 10.32
CA LYS A 105 6.65 20.00 8.97
C LYS A 105 7.05 18.90 7.97
N VAL A 106 6.13 18.54 7.09
CA VAL A 106 6.37 17.67 5.93
C VAL A 106 6.70 18.53 4.71
N LYS A 107 7.71 18.12 3.93
CA LYS A 107 8.13 18.82 2.71
C LYS A 107 6.98 18.88 1.69
N THR A 108 6.98 19.92 0.86
CA THR A 108 6.03 19.99 -0.26
C THR A 108 6.37 18.87 -1.26
N PRO A 109 5.39 18.07 -1.68
CA PRO A 109 5.65 16.98 -2.61
C PRO A 109 5.86 17.52 -4.02
N HIS A 110 6.55 16.74 -4.84
CA HIS A 110 6.64 16.97 -6.28
C HIS A 110 6.18 15.69 -6.97
N TYR A 111 4.94 15.70 -7.45
CA TYR A 111 4.33 14.53 -8.08
C TYR A 111 4.54 14.55 -9.59
N ARG A 112 4.78 13.37 -10.18
CA ARG A 112 4.80 13.17 -11.63
C ARG A 112 3.84 12.04 -11.95
N ILE A 113 2.59 12.42 -12.24
CA ILE A 113 1.53 11.46 -12.54
C ILE A 113 1.77 10.82 -13.91
N ASP A 114 1.56 9.50 -13.99
CA ASP A 114 1.65 8.71 -15.20
C ASP A 114 0.30 8.06 -15.53
N ASN A 115 -0.24 8.36 -16.71
CA ASN A 115 -1.51 7.80 -17.18
C ASN A 115 -1.42 6.31 -17.53
N TYR A 116 -0.21 5.75 -17.65
CA TYR A 116 0.00 4.31 -17.82
C TYR A 116 -0.72 3.49 -16.74
N TYR A 117 -0.79 4.02 -15.52
CA TYR A 117 -1.45 3.32 -14.40
C TYR A 117 -2.98 3.21 -14.52
N TYR A 118 -3.62 3.92 -15.46
CA TYR A 118 -5.02 3.68 -15.82
C TYR A 118 -5.21 2.50 -16.78
N SER A 119 -4.15 2.04 -17.43
CA SER A 119 -4.22 1.04 -18.50
C SER A 119 -4.68 -0.34 -18.00
N LYS A 120 -5.28 -1.11 -18.90
CA LYS A 120 -5.57 -2.52 -18.65
C LYS A 120 -4.29 -3.35 -18.51
N ASP A 121 -3.18 -2.90 -19.09
CA ASP A 121 -1.88 -3.57 -18.97
C ASP A 121 -1.40 -3.52 -17.52
N TRP A 122 -1.35 -2.33 -16.91
CA TRP A 122 -1.01 -2.19 -15.50
C TRP A 122 -1.98 -2.95 -14.58
N GLN A 123 -3.29 -2.85 -14.83
CA GLN A 123 -4.31 -3.57 -14.05
C GLN A 123 -4.15 -5.09 -14.13
N ASN A 124 -3.56 -5.64 -15.20
CA ASN A 124 -3.41 -7.08 -15.42
C ASN A 124 -1.96 -7.61 -15.25
N GLU A 125 -1.00 -6.74 -14.94
CA GLU A 125 0.40 -7.07 -14.64
C GLU A 125 0.49 -7.96 -13.38
N SER A 126 1.18 -9.09 -13.46
CA SER A 126 1.35 -10.03 -12.35
C SER A 126 2.64 -9.84 -11.55
N GLY A 127 3.52 -8.91 -11.95
CA GLY A 127 4.76 -8.61 -11.23
C GLY A 127 5.75 -9.77 -11.19
N SER A 128 5.64 -10.71 -12.14
CA SER A 128 6.60 -11.82 -12.32
C SER A 128 7.73 -11.46 -13.26
N ASP A 129 7.51 -10.47 -14.14
CA ASP A 129 8.38 -10.17 -15.27
C ASP A 129 9.11 -8.82 -15.11
N ASN A 130 8.70 -8.03 -14.11
CA ASN A 130 9.31 -6.76 -13.75
C ASN A 130 9.78 -6.86 -12.29
N ASP A 131 11.09 -6.92 -12.06
CA ASP A 131 11.66 -6.59 -10.76
C ASP A 131 11.27 -5.14 -10.47
N PHE A 132 10.29 -4.93 -9.60
CA PHE A 132 9.92 -3.61 -9.09
C PHE A 132 10.98 -3.03 -8.14
N ASP A 133 12.19 -3.60 -8.14
CA ASP A 133 13.33 -3.22 -7.33
C ASP A 133 14.16 -2.18 -8.09
N GLU A 134 13.87 -0.90 -7.83
CA GLU A 134 14.84 0.19 -7.77
C GLU A 134 14.63 1.02 -6.50
#